data_AF-A0A925WT99-F1
#
_entry.id   AF-A0A925WT99-F1
#
_cell.length_a   1.000
_cell.length_b   1.000
_cell.length_c   1.000
_cell.angle_alpha   90.00
_cell.angle_beta   90.00
_cell.angle_gamma   90.00
#
_symmetry.space_group_name_H-M   'P 1'
#
loop_
_entity.id
_entity.type
_entity.pdbx_description
1 polymer ?
#
loop_
_entity_poly.entity_id
_entity_poly.type
_entity_poly.pdbx_seq_one_letter_code
_entity_poly.pdbx_strand_id
1 'polypeptide(L)'
;MKSGQLSPVRRGGYALFGTAAAAVVVAGAALASSSVKLVINGNPVTTDARQIGGRTYVPVDDVAKALGLKVYSGGGQIALRPAGGANQVGKLQGKIGEELFTGKYKFIVNSVVETQKYQMKYANNRIYNQTVTAGQNEKLIIVDCRLKNGTALKDEFVFYSGTTYNFGGNTALTSFDETSKAPHAYDVAPDEGSPDGAFVLPGAAIRFAIVFKVTPDTRPKDLVYTIVRYAERTEDNGTTVRVSLAK
;
A
#
# COMPACT_ATOMS: atom_id res chain seq x y z
N MET A 1 58.53 31.87 -81.23
CA MET A 1 59.53 31.80 -80.13
C MET A 1 59.85 33.22 -79.68
N LYS A 2 59.62 33.50 -78.38
CA LYS A 2 60.04 34.68 -77.56
C LYS A 2 59.56 36.06 -78.04
N SER A 3 58.48 36.61 -77.50
CA SER A 3 58.25 37.17 -76.14
C SER A 3 59.07 38.43 -75.84
N GLY A 4 58.38 39.56 -75.67
CA GLY A 4 58.98 40.76 -75.09
C GLY A 4 58.21 42.05 -75.35
N GLN A 5 56.94 42.13 -74.94
CA GLN A 5 56.23 43.41 -74.87
C GLN A 5 55.30 43.43 -73.66
N LEU A 6 55.50 44.41 -72.77
CA LEU A 6 54.50 45.35 -72.24
C LEU A 6 54.97 45.94 -70.90
N SER A 7 55.25 47.23 -70.93
CA SER A 7 55.28 48.11 -69.75
C SER A 7 53.85 48.49 -69.36
N PRO A 8 53.58 48.73 -68.07
CA PRO A 8 52.53 49.67 -67.71
C PRO A 8 53.09 50.87 -66.92
N VAL A 9 52.62 52.04 -67.36
CA VAL A 9 52.84 53.38 -66.81
C VAL A 9 52.03 53.56 -65.53
N ARG A 10 52.68 54.14 -64.51
CA ARG A 10 52.08 54.67 -63.26
C ARG A 10 51.15 55.86 -63.56
N ARG A 11 50.03 56.01 -62.83
CA ARG A 11 49.66 57.21 -62.01
C ARG A 11 48.20 57.20 -61.51
N GLY A 12 48.02 57.79 -60.32
CA GLY A 12 46.76 58.29 -59.71
C GLY A 12 46.16 57.29 -58.69
N GLY A 13 46.25 57.47 -57.37
CA GLY A 13 45.61 58.54 -56.57
C GLY A 13 44.10 58.26 -56.54
N TYR A 14 43.46 57.81 -55.45
CA TYR A 14 43.24 58.51 -54.17
C TYR A 14 43.07 57.53 -53.00
N ALA A 15 43.47 57.99 -51.81
CA ALA A 15 43.26 57.34 -50.51
C ALA A 15 41.79 57.44 -50.06
N LEU A 16 41.32 56.47 -49.26
CA LEU A 16 40.53 56.75 -48.04
C LEU A 16 40.35 55.49 -47.16
N PHE A 17 40.52 55.76 -45.87
CA PHE A 17 40.48 54.95 -44.66
C PHE A 17 39.25 54.04 -44.49
N GLY A 18 39.39 52.95 -43.72
CA GLY A 18 38.24 52.32 -43.06
C GLY A 18 38.44 50.89 -42.55
N THR A 19 39.13 50.71 -41.43
CA THR A 19 38.98 49.52 -40.58
C THR A 19 37.62 49.53 -39.87
N ALA A 20 36.81 48.47 -40.02
CA ALA A 20 35.81 48.09 -39.02
C ALA A 20 35.40 46.62 -39.18
N ALA A 21 35.83 45.79 -38.23
CA ALA A 21 35.26 44.48 -37.94
C ALA A 21 33.94 44.66 -37.17
N ALA A 22 32.90 43.86 -37.45
CA ALA A 22 31.76 43.71 -36.54
C ALA A 22 31.03 42.36 -36.74
N ALA A 23 31.37 41.43 -35.85
CA ALA A 23 30.56 40.44 -35.14
C ALA A 23 29.30 39.83 -35.80
N VAL A 24 29.38 38.51 -36.00
CA VAL A 24 28.25 37.58 -36.11
C VAL A 24 27.42 37.61 -34.83
N VAL A 25 26.16 38.05 -34.89
CA VAL A 25 25.18 37.85 -33.82
C VAL A 25 24.47 36.51 -34.06
N VAL A 26 24.97 35.45 -33.44
CA VAL A 26 24.17 34.23 -33.23
C VAL A 26 23.19 34.56 -32.11
N ALA A 27 21.92 34.79 -32.46
CA ALA A 27 20.84 34.89 -31.50
C ALA A 27 20.59 33.52 -30.86
N GLY A 28 21.38 33.17 -29.84
CA GLY A 28 21.11 32.05 -28.97
C GLY A 28 19.89 32.37 -28.11
N ALA A 29 18.75 31.78 -28.43
CA ALA A 29 17.63 31.69 -27.52
C ALA A 29 18.05 30.80 -26.33
N ALA A 30 18.61 31.41 -25.29
CA ALA A 30 18.75 30.77 -23.99
C ALA A 30 17.34 30.59 -23.41
N LEU A 31 16.78 29.39 -23.57
CA LEU A 31 15.64 28.97 -22.76
C LEU A 31 16.08 28.99 -21.31
N ALA A 32 15.65 30.02 -20.57
CA ALA A 32 15.79 30.09 -19.13
C ALA A 32 15.03 28.89 -18.52
N SER A 33 15.78 27.87 -18.10
CA SER A 33 15.24 26.78 -17.28
C SER A 33 14.94 27.34 -15.90
N SER A 34 13.70 27.80 -15.67
CA SER A 34 13.23 28.13 -14.33
C SER A 34 13.24 26.85 -13.49
N SER A 35 14.12 26.78 -12.49
CA SER A 35 14.15 25.66 -11.55
C SER A 35 12.89 25.74 -10.68
N VAL A 36 11.86 25.01 -11.05
CA VAL A 36 10.62 24.91 -10.26
C VAL A 36 10.90 23.97 -9.08
N LYS A 37 10.38 24.31 -7.90
CA LYS A 37 10.43 23.43 -6.73
C LYS A 37 9.05 22.82 -6.53
N LEU A 38 8.98 21.51 -6.36
CA LEU A 38 7.74 20.87 -5.92
C LEU A 38 7.71 20.88 -4.39
N VAL A 39 6.58 21.28 -3.82
CA VAL A 39 6.30 21.23 -2.39
C VAL A 39 5.02 20.44 -2.17
N ILE A 40 5.04 19.46 -1.28
CA ILE A 40 3.87 18.69 -0.86
C ILE A 40 3.74 18.84 0.65
N ASN A 41 2.56 19.25 1.13
CA ASN A 41 2.28 19.47 2.56
C ASN A 41 3.30 20.40 3.25
N GLY A 42 3.72 21.47 2.57
CA GLY A 42 4.70 22.42 3.09
C GLY A 42 6.16 21.96 3.05
N ASN A 43 6.43 20.71 2.69
CA ASN A 43 7.78 20.18 2.58
C ASN A 43 8.28 20.19 1.12
N PRO A 44 9.48 20.72 0.84
CA PRO A 44 10.07 20.63 -0.48
C PRO A 44 10.36 19.16 -0.83
N VAL A 45 9.77 18.70 -1.93
CA VAL A 45 9.83 17.31 -2.41
C VAL A 45 10.92 17.12 -3.44
N THR A 46 11.05 18.04 -4.39
CA THR A 46 12.12 18.00 -5.40
C THR A 46 12.53 19.40 -5.84
N THR A 47 13.81 19.54 -6.18
CA THR A 47 14.39 20.72 -6.84
C THR A 47 14.67 20.49 -8.33
N ASP A 48 14.43 19.28 -8.85
CA ASP A 48 14.61 18.94 -10.28
C ASP A 48 13.25 18.91 -11.00
N ALA A 49 12.36 19.86 -10.68
CA ALA A 49 11.13 20.03 -11.45
C ALA A 49 11.40 20.87 -12.70
N ARG A 50 10.85 20.45 -13.83
CA ARG A 50 11.06 21.07 -15.14
C ARG A 50 9.74 21.46 -15.77
N GLN A 51 9.66 22.61 -16.41
CA GLN A 51 8.51 22.98 -17.21
C GLN A 51 8.77 22.73 -18.70
N ILE A 52 7.90 21.95 -19.34
CA ILE A 52 7.94 21.69 -20.78
C ILE A 52 6.53 21.97 -21.32
N GLY A 53 6.40 22.97 -22.20
CA GLY A 53 5.12 23.34 -22.80
C GLY A 53 4.04 23.74 -21.78
N GLY A 54 4.42 24.44 -20.71
CA GLY A 54 3.50 24.85 -19.64
C GLY A 54 3.09 23.74 -18.67
N ARG A 55 3.61 22.51 -18.83
CA ARG A 55 3.39 21.40 -17.90
C ARG A 55 4.63 21.16 -17.04
N THR A 56 4.42 20.95 -15.74
CA THR A 56 5.49 20.63 -14.79
C THR A 56 5.72 19.13 -14.76
N TYR A 57 6.99 18.73 -14.94
CA TYR A 57 7.48 17.36 -14.84
C TYR A 57 8.37 17.27 -13.61
N VAL A 58 8.21 16.19 -12.84
CA VAL A 58 8.94 15.96 -11.60
C VAL A 58 9.47 14.52 -11.59
N PRO A 59 10.63 14.26 -10.96
CA PRO A 59 11.10 12.90 -10.75
C PRO A 59 10.07 12.11 -9.95
N VAL A 60 9.63 10.98 -10.52
CA VAL A 60 8.60 10.13 -9.90
C VAL A 60 9.07 9.53 -8.58
N ASP A 61 10.37 9.31 -8.42
CA ASP A 61 10.99 8.82 -7.17
C ASP A 61 10.84 9.81 -6.01
N ASP A 62 11.01 11.10 -6.28
CA ASP A 62 10.87 12.14 -5.26
C ASP A 62 9.42 12.25 -4.78
N VAL A 63 8.47 12.19 -5.73
CA VAL A 63 7.04 12.13 -5.42
C VAL A 63 6.71 10.88 -4.62
N ALA A 64 7.22 9.72 -5.03
CA ALA A 64 6.99 8.47 -4.32
C ALA A 64 7.51 8.55 -2.88
N LYS A 65 8.73 9.05 -2.68
CA LYS A 65 9.35 9.24 -1.36
C LYS A 65 8.54 10.18 -0.48
N ALA A 66 8.07 11.30 -1.01
CA ALA A 66 7.22 12.25 -0.28
C ALA A 66 5.88 11.65 0.14
N LEU A 67 5.39 10.66 -0.61
CA LEU A 67 4.15 9.94 -0.32
C LEU A 67 4.36 8.63 0.48
N GLY A 68 5.59 8.30 0.86
CA GLY A 68 5.91 7.03 1.55
C GLY A 68 5.76 5.77 0.66
N LEU A 69 5.85 5.95 -0.66
CA LEU A 69 5.75 4.92 -1.68
C LEU A 69 7.14 4.61 -2.30
N LYS A 70 7.22 3.52 -3.06
CA LYS A 70 8.33 3.14 -3.95
C LYS A 70 7.86 3.05 -5.39
N VAL A 71 8.74 3.43 -6.30
CA VAL A 71 8.54 3.32 -7.75
C VAL A 71 8.92 1.92 -8.22
N TYR A 72 8.09 1.33 -9.07
CA TYR A 72 8.34 0.07 -9.77
C TYR A 72 8.15 0.30 -11.26
N SER A 73 9.13 -0.07 -12.07
CA SER A 73 9.08 0.01 -13.53
C SER A 73 9.11 -1.40 -14.14
N GLY A 74 8.23 -1.67 -15.10
CA GLY A 74 8.17 -2.96 -15.80
C GLY A 74 7.05 -3.00 -16.83
N GLY A 75 7.27 -3.71 -17.96
CA GLY A 75 6.24 -3.86 -19.01
C GLY A 75 5.78 -2.55 -19.65
N GLY A 76 6.62 -1.51 -19.66
CA GLY A 76 6.26 -0.17 -20.16
C GLY A 76 5.39 0.66 -19.21
N GLN A 77 5.21 0.20 -17.96
CA GLN A 77 4.41 0.90 -16.95
C GLN A 77 5.26 1.30 -15.75
N ILE A 78 4.84 2.38 -15.09
CA ILE A 78 5.37 2.85 -13.82
C ILE A 78 4.25 2.72 -12.79
N ALA A 79 4.52 2.02 -11.68
CA ALA A 79 3.58 1.85 -10.58
C ALA A 79 4.20 2.39 -9.28
N LEU A 80 3.38 3.08 -8.49
CA LEU A 80 3.72 3.51 -7.13
C LEU A 80 3.09 2.54 -6.14
N ARG A 81 3.87 1.93 -5.25
CA ARG A 81 3.37 1.02 -4.21
C ARG A 81 3.98 1.35 -2.86
N PRO A 82 3.35 1.02 -1.72
CA PRO A 82 3.92 1.27 -0.40
C PRO A 82 5.34 0.74 -0.24
N ALA A 83 6.17 1.45 0.54
CA ALA A 83 7.52 1.02 0.85
C ALA A 83 7.51 -0.18 1.82
N GLY A 84 7.49 -1.40 1.28
CA GLY A 84 7.50 -2.65 2.05
C GLY A 84 6.88 -3.81 1.27
N GLY A 85 7.45 -5.01 1.38
CA GLY A 85 6.91 -6.22 0.73
C GLY A 85 7.01 -6.28 -0.80
N ALA A 86 7.87 -5.44 -1.40
CA ALA A 86 8.28 -5.44 -2.81
C ALA A 86 8.65 -6.82 -3.38
N ASN A 87 9.26 -7.67 -2.54
CA ASN A 87 9.72 -9.02 -2.90
C ASN A 87 8.74 -10.12 -2.49
N GLN A 88 7.59 -9.76 -1.92
CA GLN A 88 6.51 -10.69 -1.60
C GLN A 88 5.39 -10.43 -2.61
N VAL A 89 5.37 -11.20 -3.70
CA VAL A 89 4.14 -11.33 -4.50
C VAL A 89 3.06 -11.78 -3.52
N GLY A 90 2.13 -10.88 -3.21
CA GLY A 90 1.21 -11.02 -2.09
C GLY A 90 0.40 -12.30 -2.22
N LYS A 91 0.74 -13.29 -1.41
CA LYS A 91 -0.11 -14.46 -1.24
C LYS A 91 -1.28 -14.03 -0.39
N LEU A 92 -2.44 -13.84 -1.02
CA LEU A 92 -3.72 -13.69 -0.31
C LEU A 92 -4.29 -15.06 0.11
N GLN A 93 -3.60 -16.15 -0.23
CA GLN A 93 -3.96 -17.51 0.12
C GLN A 93 -2.77 -18.25 0.71
N GLY A 94 -2.99 -19.03 1.76
CA GLY A 94 -1.97 -19.93 2.31
C GLY A 94 -2.55 -20.90 3.33
N LYS A 95 -1.73 -21.36 4.26
CA LYS A 95 -2.08 -22.34 5.30
C LYS A 95 -1.74 -21.83 6.70
N ILE A 96 -2.22 -22.53 7.73
CA ILE A 96 -1.86 -22.25 9.13
C ILE A 96 -0.33 -22.12 9.25
N GLY A 97 0.13 -21.07 9.94
CA GLY A 97 1.54 -20.75 10.14
C GLY A 97 2.21 -19.96 9.01
N GLU A 98 1.55 -19.76 7.87
CA GLU A 98 2.09 -18.95 6.77
C GLU A 98 1.70 -17.48 6.92
N GLU A 99 2.68 -16.57 6.78
CA GLU A 99 2.43 -15.13 6.76
C GLU A 99 1.95 -14.70 5.37
N LEU A 100 0.73 -14.17 5.31
CA LEU A 100 0.09 -13.61 4.12
C LEU A 100 0.28 -12.10 4.07
N PHE A 101 0.87 -11.59 2.99
CA PHE A 101 1.09 -10.17 2.80
C PHE A 101 0.11 -9.59 1.79
N THR A 102 -0.62 -8.56 2.20
CA THR A 102 -1.67 -7.92 1.38
C THR A 102 -1.20 -6.68 0.62
N GLY A 103 0.09 -6.34 0.68
CA GLY A 103 0.60 -5.05 0.22
C GLY A 103 0.62 -3.98 1.33
N LYS A 104 -0.26 -4.08 2.33
CA LYS A 104 -0.34 -3.16 3.47
C LYS A 104 -0.18 -3.86 4.81
N TYR A 105 -0.67 -5.09 4.93
CA TYR A 105 -0.77 -5.80 6.20
C TYR A 105 -0.20 -7.21 6.07
N LYS A 106 0.26 -7.75 7.19
CA LYS A 106 0.72 -9.13 7.30
C LYS A 106 -0.21 -9.89 8.22
N PHE A 107 -0.86 -10.93 7.71
CA PHE A 107 -1.82 -11.75 8.42
C PHE A 107 -1.30 -13.17 8.57
N ILE A 108 -1.53 -13.78 9.73
CA ILE A 108 -1.20 -15.19 9.99
C ILE A 108 -2.27 -15.80 10.88
N VAL A 109 -2.68 -17.02 10.56
CA VAL A 109 -3.38 -17.91 11.49
C VAL A 109 -2.31 -18.75 12.19
N ASN A 110 -2.18 -18.60 13.51
CA ASN A 110 -1.19 -19.34 14.29
C ASN A 110 -1.69 -20.75 14.64
N SER A 111 -2.97 -20.89 14.96
CA SER A 111 -3.55 -22.17 15.36
C SER A 111 -5.07 -22.19 15.22
N VAL A 112 -5.62 -23.41 15.18
CA VAL A 112 -7.06 -23.68 15.24
C VAL A 112 -7.31 -24.72 16.33
N VAL A 113 -8.27 -24.45 17.20
CA VAL A 113 -8.64 -25.33 18.31
C VAL A 113 -10.15 -25.57 18.31
N GLU A 114 -10.56 -26.82 18.44
CA GLU A 114 -11.95 -27.20 18.69
C GLU A 114 -12.16 -27.41 20.20
N THR A 115 -13.21 -26.84 20.78
CA THR A 115 -13.47 -26.93 22.23
C THR A 115 -14.95 -26.69 22.54
N GLN A 116 -15.41 -27.12 23.72
CA GLN A 116 -16.75 -26.77 24.21
C GLN A 116 -16.79 -25.37 24.87
N LYS A 117 -15.65 -24.92 25.40
CA LYS A 117 -15.53 -23.71 26.22
C LYS A 117 -14.25 -22.96 25.87
N TYR A 118 -14.35 -21.65 25.75
CA TYR A 118 -13.22 -20.78 25.44
C TYR A 118 -13.19 -19.58 26.39
N GLN A 119 -12.10 -19.47 27.17
CA GLN A 119 -11.80 -18.25 27.92
C GLN A 119 -11.10 -17.27 26.98
N MET A 120 -11.69 -16.10 26.78
CA MET A 120 -11.04 -15.03 26.01
C MET A 120 -9.69 -14.66 26.62
N LYS A 121 -8.66 -14.54 25.77
CA LYS A 121 -7.26 -14.36 26.13
C LYS A 121 -6.76 -12.95 25.87
N TYR A 122 -7.34 -12.27 24.89
CA TYR A 122 -6.83 -10.98 24.40
C TYR A 122 -7.65 -9.81 24.92
N ALA A 123 -8.94 -10.00 25.15
CA ALA A 123 -9.78 -9.02 25.82
C ALA A 123 -9.22 -8.63 27.20
N ASN A 124 -8.85 -7.36 27.37
CA ASN A 124 -8.13 -6.87 28.56
C ASN A 124 -9.00 -6.04 29.52
N ASN A 125 -10.25 -5.75 29.18
CA ASN A 125 -11.20 -5.05 30.03
C ASN A 125 -12.23 -6.05 30.62
N ARG A 126 -12.64 -5.83 31.87
CA ARG A 126 -13.55 -6.72 32.61
C ARG A 126 -14.90 -6.96 31.92
N ILE A 127 -15.29 -6.08 30.99
CA ILE A 127 -16.54 -6.18 30.22
C ILE A 127 -16.47 -7.31 29.18
N TYR A 128 -15.28 -7.63 28.67
CA TYR A 128 -15.07 -8.63 27.60
C TYR A 128 -14.22 -9.82 28.04
N ASN A 129 -13.80 -9.90 29.32
CA ASN A 129 -13.23 -11.12 29.89
C ASN A 129 -14.33 -12.18 30.10
N GLN A 130 -14.84 -12.67 28.98
CA GLN A 130 -15.98 -13.56 28.90
C GLN A 130 -15.50 -14.98 28.60
N THR A 131 -16.22 -15.92 29.17
CA THR A 131 -16.16 -17.29 28.68
C THR A 131 -17.24 -17.49 27.63
N VAL A 132 -16.85 -17.89 26.42
CA VAL A 132 -17.78 -18.40 25.42
C VAL A 132 -17.97 -19.90 25.67
N THR A 133 -19.23 -20.35 25.72
CA THR A 133 -19.59 -21.77 25.82
C THR A 133 -20.47 -22.13 24.64
N ALA A 134 -20.19 -23.26 23.99
CA ALA A 134 -21.02 -23.82 22.94
C ALA A 134 -22.31 -24.42 23.53
N GLY A 135 -23.41 -24.36 22.77
CA GLY A 135 -24.66 -25.02 23.14
C GLY A 135 -24.54 -26.55 23.20
N GLN A 136 -25.60 -27.20 23.67
CA GLN A 136 -25.61 -28.65 23.95
C GLN A 136 -25.27 -29.52 22.73
N ASN A 137 -25.57 -29.05 21.51
CA ASN A 137 -25.28 -29.72 20.24
C ASN A 137 -24.40 -28.86 19.34
N GLU A 138 -23.45 -28.15 19.93
CA GLU A 138 -22.49 -27.31 19.21
C GLU A 138 -21.09 -27.57 19.75
N LYS A 139 -20.10 -27.19 18.96
CA LYS A 139 -18.72 -26.98 19.41
C LYS A 139 -18.25 -25.58 19.02
N LEU A 140 -17.20 -25.12 19.67
CA LEU A 140 -16.49 -23.91 19.28
C LEU A 140 -15.31 -24.29 18.39
N ILE A 141 -15.10 -23.50 17.34
CA ILE A 141 -13.84 -23.46 16.60
C ILE A 141 -13.20 -22.11 16.86
N ILE A 142 -12.01 -22.13 17.46
CA ILE A 142 -11.23 -20.96 17.83
C ILE A 142 -10.07 -20.84 16.86
N VAL A 143 -10.02 -19.74 16.12
CA VAL A 143 -8.94 -19.46 15.18
C VAL A 143 -8.07 -18.33 15.74
N ASP A 144 -6.85 -18.67 16.16
CA ASP A 144 -5.89 -17.72 16.72
C ASP A 144 -5.12 -17.01 15.60
N CYS A 145 -5.17 -15.68 15.61
CA CYS A 145 -4.72 -14.83 14.52
C CYS A 145 -3.73 -13.76 15.00
N ARG A 146 -2.92 -13.28 14.06
CA ARG A 146 -2.12 -12.06 14.22
C ARG A 146 -2.20 -11.22 12.96
N LEU A 147 -2.43 -9.92 13.13
CA LEU A 147 -2.46 -8.93 12.07
C LEU A 147 -1.44 -7.84 12.37
N LYS A 148 -0.50 -7.63 11.45
CA LYS A 148 0.56 -6.61 11.56
C LYS A 148 0.33 -5.48 10.57
N ASN A 149 0.42 -4.25 11.06
CA ASN A 149 0.40 -3.05 10.24
C ASN A 149 1.76 -2.88 9.55
N GLY A 150 1.79 -3.03 8.23
CA GLY A 150 2.98 -2.84 7.39
C GLY A 150 3.02 -1.47 6.70
N THR A 151 2.08 -0.58 7.00
CA THR A 151 2.05 0.78 6.45
C THR A 151 2.91 1.74 7.27
N ALA A 152 3.11 2.96 6.75
CA ALA A 152 3.84 4.02 7.44
C ALA A 152 2.98 4.81 8.44
N LEU A 153 1.67 4.60 8.47
CA LEU A 153 0.73 5.35 9.31
C LEU A 153 0.05 4.42 10.31
N LYS A 154 -0.42 4.99 11.43
CA LYS A 154 -1.33 4.29 12.33
C LYS A 154 -2.59 3.91 11.54
N ASP A 155 -3.09 2.71 11.77
CA ASP A 155 -4.36 2.25 11.23
C ASP A 155 -5.24 1.68 12.33
N GLU A 156 -6.52 1.56 12.04
CA GLU A 156 -7.50 1.00 12.97
C GLU A 156 -8.28 -0.11 12.26
N PHE A 157 -8.39 -1.27 12.89
CA PHE A 157 -9.05 -2.44 12.32
C PHE A 157 -10.36 -2.74 13.03
N VAL A 158 -11.35 -3.17 12.24
CA VAL A 158 -12.67 -3.55 12.72
C VAL A 158 -12.71 -5.03 13.13
N PHE A 159 -13.30 -5.29 14.30
CA PHE A 159 -13.58 -6.62 14.83
C PHE A 159 -15.06 -6.70 15.19
N TYR A 160 -15.92 -7.02 14.22
CA TYR A 160 -17.37 -6.98 14.42
C TYR A 160 -18.01 -8.32 14.05
N SER A 161 -18.75 -8.91 14.99
CA SER A 161 -19.54 -10.14 14.79
C SER A 161 -21.05 -9.92 14.81
N GLY A 162 -21.51 -8.67 14.92
CA GLY A 162 -22.94 -8.37 14.90
C GLY A 162 -23.55 -8.53 13.50
N THR A 163 -24.87 -8.68 13.46
CA THR A 163 -25.64 -8.89 12.23
C THR A 163 -26.34 -7.63 11.74
N THR A 164 -26.34 -6.55 12.55
CA THR A 164 -27.03 -5.30 12.23
C THR A 164 -26.35 -4.54 11.10
N TYR A 165 -25.02 -4.62 11.01
CA TYR A 165 -24.21 -3.90 10.03
C TYR A 165 -23.14 -4.82 9.44
N ASN A 166 -22.84 -4.71 8.15
CA ASN A 166 -21.80 -5.53 7.52
C ASN A 166 -20.38 -4.95 7.70
N PHE A 167 -20.02 -4.60 8.94
CA PHE A 167 -18.71 -4.00 9.25
C PHE A 167 -17.55 -5.03 9.24
N GLY A 168 -17.86 -6.33 9.38
CA GLY A 168 -16.88 -7.42 9.37
C GLY A 168 -16.50 -7.94 7.98
N GLY A 169 -17.10 -7.38 6.93
CA GLY A 169 -16.96 -7.82 5.55
C GLY A 169 -17.27 -9.30 5.35
N ASN A 170 -16.57 -9.96 4.43
CA ASN A 170 -16.80 -11.35 4.05
C ASN A 170 -16.10 -12.37 4.97
N THR A 171 -15.90 -12.04 6.24
CA THR A 171 -15.22 -12.96 7.18
C THR A 171 -16.12 -14.15 7.48
N ALA A 172 -15.63 -15.36 7.23
CA ALA A 172 -16.36 -16.60 7.49
C ALA A 172 -15.43 -17.80 7.66
N LEU A 173 -15.88 -18.79 8.43
CA LEU A 173 -15.35 -20.14 8.41
C LEU A 173 -16.08 -20.93 7.32
N THR A 174 -15.34 -21.56 6.42
CA THR A 174 -15.90 -22.50 5.44
C THR A 174 -15.61 -23.93 5.85
N SER A 175 -16.49 -24.85 5.51
CA SER A 175 -16.36 -26.27 5.84
C SER A 175 -16.43 -27.17 4.61
N PHE A 176 -16.05 -28.43 4.77
CA PHE A 176 -16.03 -29.43 3.69
C PHE A 176 -17.43 -29.84 3.19
N ASP A 177 -18.48 -29.50 3.94
CA ASP A 177 -19.88 -29.66 3.55
C ASP A 177 -20.39 -28.48 2.68
N GLU A 178 -19.49 -27.63 2.20
CA GLU A 178 -19.76 -26.44 1.38
C GLU A 178 -20.59 -25.36 2.08
N THR A 179 -20.69 -25.40 3.42
CA THR A 179 -21.33 -24.33 4.19
C THR A 179 -20.33 -23.28 4.68
N SER A 180 -20.85 -22.09 4.99
CA SER A 180 -20.10 -21.00 5.62
C SER A 180 -20.74 -20.56 6.94
N LYS A 181 -19.93 -20.22 7.93
CA LYS A 181 -20.37 -19.75 9.25
C LYS A 181 -19.73 -18.40 9.54
N ALA A 182 -20.56 -17.42 9.88
CA ALA A 182 -20.08 -16.11 10.32
C ALA A 182 -19.41 -16.20 11.71
N PRO A 183 -18.49 -15.29 12.04
CA PRO A 183 -17.95 -15.17 13.38
C PRO A 183 -19.06 -15.02 14.42
N HIS A 184 -18.97 -15.80 15.50
CA HIS A 184 -19.83 -15.60 16.66
C HIS A 184 -19.30 -14.45 17.52
N ALA A 185 -17.98 -14.39 17.71
CA ALA A 185 -17.32 -13.35 18.48
C ALA A 185 -15.87 -13.14 18.02
N TYR A 186 -15.32 -11.99 18.36
CA TYR A 186 -13.89 -11.70 18.32
C TYR A 186 -13.36 -11.55 19.75
N ASP A 187 -12.25 -12.21 20.03
CA ASP A 187 -11.48 -12.03 21.25
C ASP A 187 -10.29 -11.14 20.92
N VAL A 188 -10.42 -9.86 21.26
CA VAL A 188 -9.46 -8.80 20.97
C VAL A 188 -9.52 -7.77 22.10
N ALA A 189 -8.47 -6.97 22.28
CA ALA A 189 -8.51 -5.78 23.13
C ALA A 189 -8.81 -4.55 22.24
N PRO A 190 -10.07 -4.09 22.15
CA PRO A 190 -10.38 -2.92 21.36
C PRO A 190 -10.04 -1.62 22.11
N ASP A 191 -9.68 -0.59 21.36
CA ASP A 191 -9.51 0.78 21.83
C ASP A 191 -10.83 1.58 21.75
N GLU A 192 -11.72 1.19 20.82
CA GLU A 192 -13.02 1.84 20.57
C GLU A 192 -14.17 0.82 20.61
N GLY A 193 -15.39 1.29 20.92
CA GLY A 193 -16.59 0.46 20.96
C GLY A 193 -17.50 0.61 19.74
N SER A 194 -18.18 -0.48 19.38
CA SER A 194 -19.28 -0.61 18.38
C SER A 194 -19.16 0.19 17.05
N PRO A 195 -18.59 -0.40 15.98
CA PRO A 195 -17.94 -1.70 15.98
C PRO A 195 -16.67 -1.67 16.84
N ASP A 196 -16.24 -2.82 17.34
CA ASP A 196 -15.00 -2.87 18.12
C ASP A 196 -13.84 -2.55 17.18
N GLY A 197 -13.12 -1.48 17.53
CA GLY A 197 -12.00 -0.93 16.76
C GLY A 197 -10.71 -1.07 17.57
N ALA A 198 -9.61 -1.44 16.91
CA ALA A 198 -8.30 -1.49 17.56
C ALA A 198 -7.22 -0.81 16.72
N PHE A 199 -6.52 0.14 17.32
CA PHE A 199 -5.43 0.88 16.72
C PHE A 199 -4.15 0.03 16.67
N VAL A 200 -3.48 0.06 15.52
CA VAL A 200 -2.19 -0.61 15.34
C VAL A 200 -1.21 0.36 14.70
N LEU A 201 -0.16 0.69 15.44
CA LEU A 201 0.94 1.54 14.98
C LEU A 201 1.73 0.89 13.83
N PRO A 202 2.43 1.68 13.00
CA PRO A 202 3.36 1.17 11.99
C PRO A 202 4.31 0.11 12.55
N GLY A 203 4.39 -1.05 11.91
CA GLY A 203 5.27 -2.15 12.31
C GLY A 203 4.79 -2.99 13.50
N ALA A 204 3.80 -2.51 14.26
CA ALA A 204 3.19 -3.24 15.36
C ALA A 204 2.18 -4.29 14.87
N ALA A 205 1.80 -5.21 15.75
CA ALA A 205 0.84 -6.26 15.46
C ALA A 205 -0.18 -6.39 16.58
N ILE A 206 -1.41 -6.65 16.21
CA ILE A 206 -2.48 -7.07 17.11
C ILE A 206 -2.64 -8.59 17.04
N ARG A 207 -2.91 -9.20 18.19
CA ARG A 207 -3.33 -10.60 18.31
C ARG A 207 -4.78 -10.64 18.70
N PHE A 208 -5.49 -11.59 18.13
CA PHE A 208 -6.91 -11.79 18.38
C PHE A 208 -7.28 -13.24 18.06
N ALA A 209 -8.43 -13.68 18.54
CA ALA A 209 -9.02 -14.93 18.09
C ALA A 209 -10.41 -14.68 17.50
N ILE A 210 -10.77 -15.47 16.49
CA ILE A 210 -12.12 -15.52 15.94
C ILE A 210 -12.80 -16.77 16.49
N VAL A 211 -13.96 -16.59 17.09
CA VAL A 211 -14.75 -17.68 17.69
C VAL A 211 -15.92 -17.98 16.76
N PHE A 212 -16.03 -19.24 16.34
CA PHE A 212 -17.17 -19.75 15.59
C PHE A 212 -17.94 -20.76 16.44
N LYS A 213 -19.27 -20.71 16.38
CA LYS A 213 -20.15 -21.77 16.88
C LYS A 213 -20.63 -22.61 15.71
N VAL A 214 -20.44 -23.91 15.81
CA VAL A 214 -20.71 -24.85 14.70
C VAL A 214 -21.29 -26.15 15.23
N THR A 215 -21.87 -26.97 14.35
CA THR A 215 -22.33 -28.32 14.71
C THR A 215 -21.14 -29.25 14.97
N PRO A 216 -21.30 -30.33 15.76
CA PRO A 216 -20.18 -31.20 16.16
C PRO A 216 -19.46 -31.88 14.98
N ASP A 217 -20.20 -32.17 13.91
CA ASP A 217 -19.74 -32.78 12.66
C ASP A 217 -19.08 -31.79 11.70
N THR A 218 -19.14 -30.48 11.97
CA THR A 218 -18.50 -29.47 11.12
C THR A 218 -17.00 -29.73 11.03
N ARG A 219 -16.50 -29.88 9.80
CA ARG A 219 -15.08 -30.03 9.48
C ARG A 219 -14.57 -28.73 8.84
N PRO A 220 -13.79 -27.90 9.55
CA PRO A 220 -13.29 -26.64 9.00
C PRO A 220 -12.36 -26.89 7.81
N LYS A 221 -12.55 -26.13 6.72
CA LYS A 221 -11.76 -26.18 5.50
C LYS A 221 -10.86 -24.96 5.39
N ASP A 222 -11.44 -23.77 5.27
CA ASP A 222 -10.71 -22.51 5.15
C ASP A 222 -11.30 -21.44 6.09
N LEU A 223 -10.44 -20.58 6.64
CA LEU A 223 -10.83 -19.27 7.12
C LEU A 223 -10.77 -18.29 5.93
N VAL A 224 -11.89 -17.61 5.66
CA VAL A 224 -11.91 -16.39 4.85
C VAL A 224 -11.94 -15.22 5.83
N TYR A 225 -10.93 -14.35 5.81
CA TYR A 225 -10.85 -13.20 6.70
C TYR A 225 -10.73 -11.92 5.90
N THR A 226 -11.58 -10.94 6.21
CA THR A 226 -11.53 -9.62 5.58
C THR A 226 -10.95 -8.61 6.54
N ILE A 227 -9.81 -8.03 6.17
CA ILE A 227 -9.19 -6.93 6.91
C ILE A 227 -9.95 -5.65 6.52
N VAL A 228 -10.78 -5.17 7.44
CA VAL A 228 -11.56 -3.94 7.28
C VAL A 228 -10.92 -2.85 8.13
N ARG A 229 -10.66 -1.69 7.52
CA ARG A 229 -10.20 -0.50 8.23
C ARG A 229 -11.41 0.22 8.80
N TYR A 230 -11.30 0.75 10.02
CA TYR A 230 -12.41 1.41 10.69
C TYR A 230 -12.96 2.60 9.88
N ALA A 231 -12.07 3.40 9.27
CA ALA A 231 -12.45 4.52 8.41
C ALA A 231 -13.17 4.10 7.11
N GLU A 232 -13.03 2.83 6.70
CA GLU A 232 -13.57 2.30 5.45
C GLU A 232 -14.74 1.33 5.69
N ARG A 233 -15.23 1.19 6.93
CA ARG A 233 -16.17 0.14 7.37
C ARG A 233 -17.54 0.06 6.68
N THR A 234 -17.80 0.83 5.64
CA THR A 234 -19.02 0.71 4.82
C THR A 234 -18.96 -0.56 3.96
N GLU A 235 -20.14 -1.04 3.54
CA GLU A 235 -20.33 -2.34 2.87
C GLU A 235 -19.30 -2.59 1.74
N ASP A 236 -18.70 -3.79 1.76
CA ASP A 236 -17.74 -4.34 0.80
C ASP A 236 -16.31 -3.77 0.74
N ASN A 237 -15.94 -2.87 1.65
CA ASN A 237 -14.57 -2.38 1.71
C ASN A 237 -13.68 -3.26 2.62
N GLY A 238 -12.61 -3.82 2.05
CA GLY A 238 -11.60 -4.54 2.82
C GLY A 238 -10.68 -5.37 1.95
N THR A 239 -9.62 -5.90 2.55
CA THR A 239 -8.74 -6.86 1.86
C THR A 239 -8.96 -8.25 2.43
N THR A 240 -9.45 -9.16 1.59
CA THR A 240 -9.71 -10.54 1.98
C THR A 240 -8.50 -11.44 1.78
N VAL A 241 -8.23 -12.28 2.78
CA VAL A 241 -7.26 -13.37 2.75
C VAL A 241 -7.97 -14.69 3.02
N ARG A 242 -7.44 -15.79 2.48
CA ARG A 242 -7.94 -17.15 2.71
C ARG A 242 -6.84 -18.03 3.29
N VAL A 243 -7.11 -18.71 4.39
CA VAL A 243 -6.17 -19.61 5.03
C VAL A 243 -6.79 -20.99 5.13
N SER A 244 -6.15 -21.98 4.51
CA SER A 244 -6.54 -23.37 4.68
C SER A 244 -6.26 -23.83 6.11
N LEU A 245 -7.29 -24.40 6.73
CA LEU A 245 -7.28 -24.92 8.10
C LEU A 245 -7.18 -26.44 8.13
N ALA A 246 -7.24 -27.09 6.97
CA ALA A 246 -6.93 -28.50 6.83
C ALA A 246 -5.46 -28.75 7.23
N LYS A 247 -5.25 -29.79 8.03
CA LYS A 247 -3.92 -30.26 8.42
C LYS A 247 -3.31 -31.14 7.33
#